data_AF-A0A0M0JDT5-F1
#
_entry.id   AF-A0A0M0JDT5-F1
#
_cell.length_a   1.000
_cell.length_b   1.000
_cell.length_c   1.000
_cell.angle_alpha   90.00
_cell.angle_beta   90.00
_cell.angle_gamma   90.00
#
_symmetry.space_group_name_H-M   'P 1'
#
loop_
_entity.id
_entity.type
_entity.pdbx_description
1 polymer ?
#
loop_
_entity_poly.entity_id
_entity_poly.type
_entity_poly.pdbx_seq_one_letter_code
_entity_poly.pdbx_strand_id
1 'polypeptide(L)'
;MLPAARKRVCTACWRVLQGVLTILERSSKASVQPSDVGLVEEAVRALATLEVSGAGACKQALQNASRLVADALRELRESVDEALAEAADEEGNAFEDEATVLTDSAVTTPLIALLQGTLDSLALATTTALDQAAPDLALNPLITCAQAMAAQVDTLVSSCDDEELEAVLEHAAALGKLLGKLHSVLADQCALKEHEGRKALETSIEFSRASLRSLG
;
A
#
# COMPACT_ATOMS: atom_id res chain seq x y z
N MET A 1 0.78 -11.79 -16.28
CA MET A 1 1.50 -11.68 -14.98
C MET A 1 2.01 -10.26 -14.82
N LEU A 2 1.56 -9.55 -13.79
CA LEU A 2 1.91 -8.15 -13.56
C LEU A 2 3.37 -7.94 -13.19
N PRO A 3 4.00 -6.78 -13.47
CA PRO A 3 5.33 -6.45 -12.99
C PRO A 3 5.49 -6.59 -11.47
N ALA A 4 4.46 -6.26 -10.69
CA ALA A 4 4.46 -6.41 -9.24
C ALA A 4 4.37 -7.87 -8.78
N ALA A 5 3.49 -8.67 -9.39
CA ALA A 5 3.41 -10.12 -9.16
C ALA A 5 4.72 -10.80 -9.57
N ARG A 6 5.32 -10.37 -10.69
CA ARG A 6 6.63 -10.84 -11.16
C ARG A 6 7.73 -10.47 -10.19
N LYS A 7 7.80 -9.23 -9.71
CA LYS A 7 8.79 -8.80 -8.69
C LYS A 7 8.68 -9.66 -7.44
N ARG A 8 7.46 -9.94 -6.96
CA ARG A 8 7.22 -10.80 -5.80
C ARG A 8 7.71 -12.23 -5.99
N VAL A 9 7.34 -12.86 -7.10
CA VAL A 9 7.80 -14.20 -7.43
C VAL A 9 9.32 -14.21 -7.58
N CYS A 10 9.91 -13.23 -8.28
CA CYS A 10 11.35 -13.12 -8.43
C CYS A 10 12.07 -12.92 -7.09
N THR A 11 11.56 -12.09 -6.17
CA THR A 11 12.15 -11.89 -4.84
C THR A 11 12.04 -13.14 -3.98
N ALA A 12 10.92 -13.86 -4.03
CA ALA A 12 10.75 -15.10 -3.28
C ALA A 12 11.66 -16.21 -3.82
N CYS A 13 11.72 -16.37 -5.15
CA CYS A 13 12.66 -17.27 -5.82
C CYS A 13 14.13 -16.89 -5.51
N TRP A 14 14.45 -15.61 -5.47
CA TRP A 14 15.79 -15.12 -5.10
C TRP A 14 16.16 -15.51 -3.66
N ARG A 15 15.23 -15.39 -2.69
CA ARG A 15 15.45 -15.81 -1.31
C ARG A 15 15.73 -17.31 -1.19
N VAL A 16 14.99 -18.14 -1.92
CA VAL A 16 15.28 -19.58 -1.98
C VAL A 16 16.66 -19.84 -2.58
N LEU A 17 16.99 -19.20 -3.70
CA LEU A 17 18.31 -19.34 -4.33
C LEU A 17 19.45 -18.92 -3.40
N GLN A 18 19.30 -17.80 -2.67
CA GLN A 18 20.29 -17.36 -1.69
C GLN A 18 20.45 -18.34 -0.53
N GLY A 19 19.36 -18.90 -0.02
CA GLY A 19 19.41 -19.92 1.03
C GLY A 19 20.12 -21.19 0.55
N VAL A 20 19.81 -21.66 -0.67
CA VAL A 20 20.49 -22.82 -1.28
C VAL A 20 21.99 -22.54 -1.49
N LEU A 21 22.35 -21.36 -1.99
CA LEU A 21 23.74 -20.91 -2.12
C LEU A 21 24.46 -20.94 -0.76
N THR A 22 23.81 -20.43 0.29
CA THR A 22 24.36 -20.42 1.65
C THR A 22 24.61 -21.85 2.16
N ILE A 23 23.68 -22.77 1.91
CA ILE A 23 23.85 -24.19 2.25
C ILE A 23 25.02 -24.80 1.47
N LEU A 24 25.13 -24.54 0.17
CA LEU A 24 26.21 -25.07 -0.66
C LEU A 24 27.58 -24.55 -0.20
N GLU A 25 27.68 -23.25 0.08
CA GLU A 25 28.90 -22.63 0.62
C GLU A 25 29.29 -23.23 1.97
N ARG A 26 28.33 -23.38 2.90
CA ARG A 26 28.60 -24.00 4.20
C ARG A 26 28.87 -25.50 4.11
N SER A 27 28.28 -26.19 3.14
CA SER A 27 28.51 -27.61 2.87
C SER A 27 29.95 -27.85 2.40
N SER A 28 30.45 -26.99 1.51
CA SER A 28 31.87 -27.02 1.10
C SER A 28 32.84 -26.78 2.26
N LYS A 29 32.38 -26.19 3.37
CA LYS A 29 33.14 -25.92 4.60
C LYS A 29 32.80 -26.89 5.74
N ALA A 30 31.98 -27.91 5.49
CA ALA A 30 31.46 -28.86 6.50
C ALA A 30 30.82 -28.19 7.74
N SER A 31 30.21 -27.01 7.56
CA SER A 31 29.69 -26.17 8.64
C SER A 31 28.19 -25.89 8.52
N VAL A 32 27.44 -26.75 7.85
CA VAL A 32 25.98 -26.60 7.67
C VAL A 32 25.27 -26.83 8.99
N GLN A 33 24.38 -25.92 9.35
CA GLN A 33 23.53 -26.05 10.53
C GLN A 33 22.11 -26.47 10.12
N PRO A 34 21.36 -27.18 10.99
CA PRO A 34 19.95 -27.48 10.75
C PRO A 34 19.09 -26.24 10.48
N SER A 35 19.45 -25.09 11.07
CA SER A 35 18.78 -23.81 10.83
C SER A 35 18.94 -23.30 9.39
N ASP A 36 20.04 -23.63 8.71
CA ASP A 36 20.26 -23.22 7.31
C ASP A 36 19.27 -23.93 6.37
N VAL A 37 19.00 -25.22 6.65
CA VAL A 37 17.99 -26.01 5.94
C VAL A 37 16.59 -25.50 6.27
N GLY A 38 16.32 -25.19 7.54
CA GLY A 38 15.04 -24.64 7.99
C GLY A 38 14.68 -23.31 7.29
N LEU A 39 15.65 -22.42 7.09
CA LEU A 39 15.45 -21.15 6.37
C LEU A 39 15.05 -21.38 4.90
N VAL A 40 15.63 -22.39 4.24
CA VAL A 40 15.27 -22.74 2.86
C VAL A 40 13.88 -23.38 2.80
N GLU A 41 13.57 -24.30 3.72
CA GLU A 41 12.24 -24.90 3.80
C GLU A 41 11.14 -23.86 4.05
N GLU A 42 11.39 -22.89 4.92
CA GLU A 42 10.48 -21.78 5.19
C GLU A 42 10.30 -20.88 3.96
N ALA A 43 11.39 -20.54 3.28
CA ALA A 43 11.33 -19.77 2.04
C ALA A 43 10.57 -20.50 0.91
N VAL A 44 10.74 -21.81 0.79
CA VAL A 44 9.99 -22.65 -0.17
C VAL A 44 8.52 -22.74 0.21
N ARG A 45 8.20 -22.90 1.50
CA ARG A 45 6.81 -22.91 1.99
C ARG A 45 6.11 -21.58 1.73
N ALA A 46 6.80 -20.46 1.93
CA ALA A 46 6.29 -19.13 1.60
C ALA A 46 6.04 -18.93 0.09
N LEU A 47 6.81 -19.62 -0.77
CA LEU A 47 6.57 -19.64 -2.21
C LEU A 47 5.29 -20.37 -2.60
N ALA A 48 4.93 -21.43 -1.87
CA ALA A 48 3.71 -22.20 -2.13
C ALA A 48 2.43 -21.43 -1.74
N THR A 49 2.52 -20.47 -0.82
CA THR A 49 1.39 -19.64 -0.36
C THR A 49 1.30 -18.29 -1.09
N LEU A 50 2.20 -18.03 -2.03
CA LEU A 50 2.26 -16.77 -2.77
C LEU A 50 1.11 -16.69 -3.79
N GLU A 51 0.13 -15.82 -3.54
CA GLU A 51 -0.92 -15.52 -4.52
C GLU A 51 -0.30 -14.83 -5.75
N VAL A 52 -0.33 -15.53 -6.88
CA VAL A 52 0.24 -15.08 -8.16
C VAL A 52 -0.78 -14.29 -8.99
N SER A 53 -2.04 -14.22 -8.55
CA SER A 53 -3.07 -13.41 -9.21
C SER A 53 -2.79 -11.92 -9.02
N GLY A 54 -3.09 -11.10 -10.04
CA GLY A 54 -2.96 -9.66 -9.92
C GLY A 54 -3.86 -9.08 -8.83
N ALA A 55 -5.03 -9.68 -8.62
CA ALA A 55 -5.96 -9.34 -7.53
C ALA A 55 -5.35 -9.53 -6.13
N GLY A 56 -4.72 -10.69 -5.88
CA GLY A 56 -4.04 -10.96 -4.60
C GLY A 56 -2.85 -10.02 -4.36
N ALA A 57 -2.05 -9.78 -5.39
CA ALA A 57 -0.94 -8.82 -5.32
C ALA A 57 -1.42 -7.39 -5.07
N CYS A 58 -2.53 -6.98 -5.69
CA CYS A 58 -3.17 -5.67 -5.48
C CYS A 58 -3.72 -5.52 -4.07
N LYS A 59 -4.51 -6.49 -3.61
CA LYS A 59 -5.06 -6.52 -2.25
C LYS A 59 -3.96 -6.36 -1.23
N GLN A 60 -2.90 -7.15 -1.32
CA GLN A 60 -1.84 -7.12 -0.33
C GLN A 60 -1.00 -5.83 -0.42
N ALA A 61 -0.81 -5.25 -1.60
CA ALA A 61 -0.15 -3.94 -1.72
C ALA A 61 -0.96 -2.84 -1.02
N LEU A 62 -2.29 -2.82 -1.23
CA LEU A 62 -3.20 -1.88 -0.58
C LEU A 62 -3.22 -2.09 0.95
N GLN A 63 -3.34 -3.33 1.42
CA GLN A 63 -3.33 -3.65 2.85
C GLN A 63 -2.01 -3.28 3.53
N ASN A 64 -0.87 -3.52 2.87
CA ASN A 64 0.42 -3.12 3.41
C ASN A 64 0.53 -1.59 3.52
N ALA A 65 0.05 -0.86 2.51
CA ALA A 65 0.01 0.60 2.55
C ALA A 65 -0.93 1.10 3.66
N SER A 66 -2.13 0.51 3.81
CA SER A 66 -3.07 0.84 4.88
C SER A 66 -2.46 0.64 6.26
N ARG A 67 -1.71 -0.45 6.47
CA ARG A 67 -1.06 -0.71 7.75
C ARG A 67 -0.02 0.36 8.07
N LEU A 68 0.86 0.69 7.11
CA LEU A 68 1.87 1.73 7.31
C LEU A 68 1.23 3.09 7.61
N VAL A 69 0.15 3.45 6.92
CA VAL A 69 -0.59 4.69 7.19
C VAL A 69 -1.25 4.68 8.56
N ALA A 70 -1.79 3.55 9.00
CA ALA A 70 -2.38 3.40 10.33
C ALA A 70 -1.32 3.54 11.43
N ASP A 71 -0.16 2.91 11.24
CA ASP A 71 0.97 2.97 12.16
C ASP A 71 1.49 4.41 12.27
N ALA A 72 1.72 5.07 11.12
CA ALA A 72 2.14 6.49 11.05
C ALA A 72 1.14 7.45 11.70
N LEU A 73 -0.17 7.24 11.47
CA LEU A 73 -1.21 8.06 12.08
C LEU A 73 -1.26 7.89 13.60
N ARG A 74 -1.03 6.67 14.09
CA ARG A 74 -0.97 6.38 15.53
C ARG A 74 0.25 7.04 16.14
N GLU A 75 1.43 6.88 15.54
CA GLU A 75 2.69 7.49 15.99
C GLU A 75 2.59 9.01 16.02
N LEU A 76 2.10 9.64 14.95
CA LEU A 76 1.90 11.09 14.91
C LEU A 76 0.96 11.59 16.03
N ARG A 77 -0.12 10.87 16.33
CA ARG A 77 -1.04 11.25 17.42
C ARG A 77 -0.37 11.11 18.78
N GLU A 78 0.35 10.03 19.00
CA GLU A 78 1.11 9.80 20.24
C GLU A 78 2.15 10.93 20.43
N SER A 79 2.91 11.29 19.39
CA SER A 79 3.90 12.37 19.44
C SER A 79 3.28 13.75 19.66
N VAL A 80 2.11 14.03 19.07
CA VAL A 80 1.39 15.29 19.32
C VAL A 80 0.88 15.36 20.77
N ASP A 81 0.32 14.26 21.29
CA ASP A 81 -0.16 14.21 22.67
C ASP A 81 1.00 14.37 23.68
N GLU A 82 2.17 13.77 23.40
CA GLU A 82 3.39 13.93 24.19
C GLU A 82 3.90 15.39 24.15
N ALA A 83 4.02 15.99 22.97
CA ALA A 83 4.48 17.37 22.81
C ALA A 83 3.55 18.39 23.50
N LEU A 84 2.23 18.17 23.45
CA LEU A 84 1.26 19.01 24.17
C LEU A 84 1.34 18.86 25.69
N ALA A 85 1.69 17.68 26.19
CA ALA A 85 1.88 17.45 27.62
C ALA A 85 3.16 18.12 28.13
N GLU A 86 4.28 18.03 27.39
CA GLU A 86 5.53 18.69 27.73
C GLU A 86 5.38 20.22 27.74
N ALA A 87 4.70 20.80 26.74
CA ALA A 87 4.41 22.23 26.69
C ALA A 87 3.56 22.73 27.88
N ALA A 88 2.70 21.87 28.45
CA ALA A 88 1.90 22.20 29.62
C ALA A 88 2.71 22.15 30.93
N ASP A 89 3.75 21.31 31.00
CA ASP A 89 4.63 21.18 32.17
C ASP A 89 5.72 22.27 32.23
N GLU A 90 6.06 22.90 31.09
CA GLU A 90 7.09 23.94 30.97
C GLU A 90 6.62 25.39 31.24
N GLU A 91 5.37 25.60 31.67
CA GLU A 91 4.74 26.91 31.98
C GLU A 91 5.48 27.77 33.07
N GLY A 92 6.65 27.32 33.56
CA GLY A 92 7.51 28.04 34.51
C GLY A 92 8.84 28.57 33.95
N ASN A 93 9.26 28.22 32.74
CA ASN A 93 10.50 28.72 32.12
C ASN A 93 10.20 29.29 30.73
N ALA A 94 9.83 30.57 30.68
CA ALA A 94 9.74 31.33 29.45
C ALA A 94 11.15 31.53 28.84
N PHE A 95 11.63 30.54 28.11
CA PHE A 95 12.58 30.72 27.03
C PHE A 95 11.83 30.52 25.72
N GLU A 96 12.15 31.37 24.74
CA GLU A 96 11.46 31.54 23.47
C GLU A 96 11.18 30.19 22.78
N ASP A 97 9.90 29.77 22.81
CA ASP A 97 9.37 28.58 22.15
C ASP A 97 9.77 28.54 20.68
N GLU A 98 10.65 27.60 20.31
CA GLU A 98 10.67 27.06 18.96
C GLU A 98 9.38 26.26 18.81
N ALA A 99 8.38 26.84 18.16
CA ALA A 99 7.18 26.11 17.76
C ALA A 99 7.60 24.96 16.83
N THR A 100 7.73 23.76 17.39
CA THR A 100 8.02 22.55 16.63
C THR A 100 6.83 22.20 15.75
N VAL A 101 7.08 21.45 14.67
CA VAL A 101 6.02 21.02 13.74
C VAL A 101 4.88 20.29 14.47
N LEU A 102 5.17 19.62 15.58
CA LEU A 102 4.23 18.84 16.37
C LEU A 102 3.34 19.69 17.30
N THR A 103 3.80 20.87 17.72
CA THR A 103 3.02 21.79 18.57
C THR A 103 2.20 22.80 17.75
N ASP A 104 2.54 23.02 16.47
CA ASP A 104 1.74 23.83 15.57
C ASP A 104 0.47 23.10 15.08
N SER A 105 -0.64 23.37 15.77
CA SER A 105 -1.97 22.85 15.42
C SER A 105 -2.41 23.14 13.97
N ALA A 106 -1.89 24.20 13.34
CA ALA A 106 -2.20 24.57 11.96
C ALA A 106 -1.54 23.62 10.94
N VAL A 107 -0.52 22.86 11.34
CA VAL A 107 0.18 21.88 10.50
C VAL A 107 -0.23 20.45 10.86
N THR A 108 -0.29 20.12 12.16
CA THR A 108 -0.60 18.75 12.62
C THR A 108 -2.03 18.33 12.34
N THR A 109 -3.01 19.23 12.53
CA THR A 109 -4.43 18.89 12.28
C THR A 109 -4.69 18.53 10.82
N PRO A 110 -4.24 19.33 9.82
CA PRO A 110 -4.33 18.93 8.42
C PRO A 110 -3.58 17.63 8.10
N LEU A 111 -2.43 17.39 8.74
CA LEU A 111 -1.63 16.18 8.51
C LEU A 111 -2.37 14.91 8.97
N ILE A 112 -2.95 14.95 10.17
CA ILE A 112 -3.81 13.89 10.71
C ILE A 112 -4.99 13.64 9.77
N ALA A 113 -5.66 14.70 9.30
CA ALA A 113 -6.78 14.58 8.37
C ALA A 113 -6.36 13.96 7.02
N LEU A 114 -5.18 14.31 6.51
CA LEU A 114 -4.63 13.77 5.27
C LEU A 114 -4.30 12.27 5.39
N LEU A 115 -3.66 11.85 6.49
CA LEU A 115 -3.35 10.45 6.77
C LEU A 115 -4.64 9.62 6.97
N GLN A 116 -5.63 10.16 7.69
CA GLN A 116 -6.93 9.52 7.84
C GLN A 116 -7.65 9.37 6.49
N GLY A 117 -7.71 10.44 5.68
CA GLY A 117 -8.33 10.38 4.35
C GLY A 117 -7.60 9.43 3.39
N THR A 118 -6.29 9.28 3.56
CA THR A 118 -5.48 8.28 2.84
C THR A 118 -5.87 6.86 3.24
N LEU A 119 -5.99 6.59 4.54
CA LEU A 119 -6.42 5.30 5.06
C LEU A 119 -7.79 4.89 4.53
N ASP A 120 -8.76 5.81 4.60
CA ASP A 120 -10.13 5.58 4.14
C ASP A 120 -10.17 5.29 2.63
N SER A 121 -9.36 5.99 1.85
CA SER A 121 -9.26 5.79 0.40
C SER A 121 -8.60 4.47 0.03
N LEU A 122 -7.59 4.02 0.78
CA LEU A 122 -6.97 2.70 0.60
C LEU A 122 -7.93 1.57 0.99
N ALA A 123 -8.74 1.76 2.03
CA ALA A 123 -9.79 0.81 2.41
C ALA A 123 -10.85 0.68 1.30
N LEU A 124 -11.32 1.80 0.76
CA LEU A 124 -12.24 1.84 -0.38
C LEU A 124 -11.63 1.20 -1.64
N ALA A 125 -10.35 1.48 -1.91
CA ALA A 125 -9.64 0.85 -3.01
C ALA A 125 -9.56 -0.67 -2.84
N THR A 126 -9.38 -1.15 -1.62
CA THR A 126 -9.32 -2.58 -1.31
C THR A 126 -10.66 -3.26 -1.57
N THR A 127 -11.78 -2.70 -1.10
CA THR A 127 -13.10 -3.27 -1.36
C THR A 127 -13.42 -3.28 -2.85
N THR A 128 -13.14 -2.17 -3.53
CA THR A 128 -13.36 -2.03 -4.98
C THR A 128 -12.51 -3.01 -5.80
N ALA A 129 -11.24 -3.20 -5.44
CA ALA A 129 -10.34 -4.13 -6.12
C ALA A 129 -10.72 -5.61 -5.88
N LEU A 130 -11.37 -5.93 -4.76
CA LEU A 130 -11.83 -7.28 -4.43
C LEU A 130 -13.12 -7.66 -5.16
N ASP A 131 -14.00 -6.68 -5.39
CA ASP A 131 -15.28 -6.87 -6.08
C ASP A 131 -15.17 -6.90 -7.61
N GLN A 132 -13.97 -6.67 -8.13
CA GLN A 132 -13.71 -6.66 -9.56
C GLN A 132 -12.90 -7.89 -9.95
N ALA A 133 -13.51 -8.78 -10.73
CA ALA A 133 -12.78 -9.75 -11.56
C ALA A 133 -12.04 -9.04 -12.71
N ALA A 134 -11.47 -7.86 -12.44
CA ALA A 134 -10.80 -7.03 -13.41
C ALA A 134 -9.57 -7.78 -13.94
N PRO A 135 -9.27 -7.68 -15.24
CA PRO A 135 -8.07 -8.27 -15.80
C PRO A 135 -6.85 -7.71 -15.08
N ASP A 136 -5.90 -8.57 -14.72
CA ASP A 136 -4.68 -8.25 -13.97
C ASP A 136 -4.06 -6.88 -14.34
N LEU A 137 -4.00 -6.53 -15.64
CA LEU A 137 -3.44 -5.27 -16.15
C LEU A 137 -4.10 -4.01 -15.58
N ALA A 138 -5.39 -4.06 -15.27
CA ALA A 138 -6.14 -2.92 -14.75
C ALA A 138 -5.83 -2.62 -13.28
N LEU A 139 -5.21 -3.57 -12.56
CA LEU A 139 -4.86 -3.44 -11.14
C LEU A 139 -3.45 -2.85 -10.90
N ASN A 140 -2.60 -2.80 -11.93
CA ASN A 140 -1.25 -2.23 -11.82
C ASN A 140 -1.25 -0.78 -11.31
N PRO A 141 -2.09 0.14 -11.83
CA PRO A 141 -2.10 1.52 -11.35
C PRO A 141 -2.46 1.62 -9.86
N LEU A 142 -3.37 0.77 -9.37
CA LEU A 142 -3.71 0.70 -7.94
C LEU A 142 -2.52 0.24 -7.10
N ILE A 143 -1.81 -0.81 -7.55
CA ILE A 143 -0.59 -1.29 -6.87
C ILE A 143 0.47 -0.18 -6.81
N THR A 144 0.70 0.51 -7.92
CA THR A 144 1.69 1.59 -8.00
C THR A 144 1.30 2.76 -7.10
N CYS A 145 0.02 3.15 -7.06
CA CYS A 145 -0.45 4.19 -6.14
C CYS A 145 -0.25 3.76 -4.68
N ALA A 146 -0.65 2.53 -4.31
CA ALA A 146 -0.49 2.02 -2.95
C ALA A 146 0.97 2.03 -2.49
N GLN A 147 1.90 1.57 -3.34
CA GLN A 147 3.33 1.54 -3.05
C GLN A 147 3.92 2.95 -2.93
N ALA A 148 3.52 3.87 -3.81
CA ALA A 148 3.97 5.26 -3.75
C ALA A 148 3.45 5.96 -2.50
N MET A 149 2.19 5.73 -2.10
CA MET A 149 1.61 6.29 -0.88
C MET A 149 2.33 5.77 0.36
N ALA A 150 2.61 4.46 0.42
CA ALA A 150 3.38 3.86 1.51
C ALA A 150 4.76 4.50 1.65
N ALA A 151 5.51 4.65 0.55
CA ALA A 151 6.81 5.30 0.57
C ALA A 151 6.72 6.78 0.98
N GLN A 152 5.70 7.49 0.49
CA GLN A 152 5.52 8.91 0.79
C GLN A 152 5.15 9.15 2.25
N VAL A 153 4.37 8.26 2.86
CA VAL A 153 4.02 8.31 4.29
C VAL A 153 5.25 8.03 5.15
N ASP A 154 6.06 7.04 4.79
CA ASP A 154 7.33 6.73 5.47
C ASP A 154 8.28 7.94 5.47
N THR A 155 8.42 8.61 4.31
CA THR A 155 9.23 9.84 4.20
C THR A 155 8.63 10.99 5.00
N LEU A 156 7.30 11.14 4.98
CA LEU A 156 6.60 12.19 5.71
C LEU A 156 6.81 12.07 7.23
N VAL A 157 6.72 10.85 7.79
CA VAL A 157 6.96 10.60 9.22
C VAL A 157 8.41 10.94 9.58
N SER A 158 9.37 10.48 8.78
CA SER A 158 10.80 10.83 9.00
C SER A 158 11.02 12.35 9.01
N SER A 159 10.37 13.11 8.14
CA SER A 159 10.50 14.58 8.13
C SER A 159 9.80 15.26 9.30
N CYS A 160 8.82 14.63 9.92
CA CYS A 160 8.21 15.16 11.15
C CYS A 160 9.19 15.01 12.32
N ASP A 161 9.93 13.90 12.39
CA ASP A 161 10.94 13.64 13.42
C ASP A 161 12.17 14.58 13.28
N ASP A 162 12.52 14.95 12.05
CA ASP A 162 13.62 15.89 11.76
C ASP A 162 13.21 17.37 11.89
N GLU A 163 11.96 17.66 12.28
CA GLU A 163 11.37 19.00 12.46
C GLU A 163 11.45 19.92 11.21
N GLU A 164 11.62 19.34 10.02
CA GLU A 164 11.74 20.08 8.76
C GLU A 164 10.37 20.47 8.19
N LEU A 165 9.79 21.57 8.69
CA LEU A 165 8.45 22.03 8.28
C LEU A 165 8.25 22.10 6.76
N GLU A 166 9.22 22.62 6.00
CA GLU A 166 9.13 22.73 4.54
C GLU A 166 9.04 21.35 3.89
N ALA A 167 9.87 20.38 4.33
CA ALA A 167 9.84 19.01 3.84
C ALA A 167 8.51 18.30 4.19
N VAL A 168 7.99 18.50 5.41
CA VAL A 168 6.69 17.97 5.84
C VAL A 168 5.58 18.47 4.92
N LEU A 169 5.56 19.77 4.60
CA LEU A 169 4.57 20.35 3.70
C LEU A 169 4.70 19.84 2.25
N GLU A 170 5.93 19.71 1.74
CA GLU A 170 6.19 19.15 0.41
C GLU A 170 5.72 17.70 0.29
N HIS A 171 6.02 16.89 1.30
CA HIS A 171 5.64 15.48 1.36
C HIS A 171 4.14 15.29 1.56
N ALA A 172 3.50 16.13 2.38
CA ALA A 172 2.05 16.17 2.52
C ALA A 172 1.37 16.54 1.18
N ALA A 173 1.88 17.53 0.46
CA ALA A 173 1.37 17.90 -0.86
C ALA A 173 1.55 16.78 -1.89
N ALA A 174 2.69 16.07 -1.86
CA ALA A 174 2.95 14.91 -2.70
C ALA A 174 1.97 13.75 -2.39
N LEU A 175 1.70 13.48 -1.11
CA LEU A 175 0.71 12.49 -0.68
C LEU A 175 -0.70 12.86 -1.16
N GLY A 176 -1.09 14.13 -1.04
CA GLY A 176 -2.36 14.65 -1.58
C GLY A 176 -2.52 14.43 -3.09
N LYS A 177 -1.44 14.63 -3.86
CA LYS A 177 -1.43 14.31 -5.31
C LYS A 177 -1.60 12.81 -5.58
N LEU A 178 -1.00 11.95 -4.76
CA LEU A 178 -1.16 10.50 -4.87
C LEU A 178 -2.58 10.06 -4.52
N LEU A 179 -3.20 10.69 -3.52
CA LEU A 179 -4.59 10.46 -3.15
C LEU A 179 -5.56 10.79 -4.31
N GLY A 180 -5.38 11.95 -4.94
CA GLY A 180 -6.17 12.33 -6.12
C GLY A 180 -5.98 11.36 -7.29
N LYS A 181 -4.76 10.86 -7.51
CA LYS A 181 -4.49 9.82 -8.52
C LYS A 181 -5.19 8.51 -8.18
N LEU A 182 -5.17 8.07 -6.92
CA LEU A 182 -5.86 6.87 -6.48
C LEU A 182 -7.37 6.97 -6.76
N HIS A 183 -8.00 8.09 -6.43
CA HIS A 183 -9.41 8.33 -6.74
C HIS A 183 -9.70 8.32 -8.24
N SER A 184 -8.85 8.96 -9.07
CA SER A 184 -8.99 8.91 -10.52
C SER A 184 -8.92 7.48 -11.05
N VAL A 185 -7.95 6.69 -10.58
CA VAL A 185 -7.81 5.28 -10.98
C VAL A 185 -9.04 4.48 -10.57
N LEU A 186 -9.57 4.68 -9.35
CA LEU A 186 -10.78 4.00 -8.90
C LEU A 186 -12.00 4.37 -9.75
N ALA A 187 -12.16 5.63 -10.10
CA ALA A 187 -13.24 6.09 -10.97
C ALA A 187 -13.16 5.43 -12.36
N ASP A 188 -11.97 5.35 -12.94
CA ASP A 188 -11.74 4.67 -14.23
C ASP A 188 -12.07 3.17 -14.15
N GLN A 189 -11.70 2.50 -13.05
CA GLN A 189 -12.05 1.09 -12.83
C GLN A 189 -13.58 0.87 -12.74
N CYS A 190 -14.28 1.75 -12.04
CA CYS A 190 -15.75 1.68 -11.96
C CYS A 190 -16.41 1.89 -13.33
N ALA A 191 -15.95 2.87 -14.11
CA ALA A 191 -16.48 3.15 -15.45
C ALA A 191 -16.25 1.98 -16.42
N LEU A 192 -15.08 1.33 -16.35
CA LEU A 192 -14.78 0.14 -17.13
C LEU A 192 -15.76 -1.01 -16.82
N LYS A 193 -16.04 -1.25 -15.54
CA LYS A 193 -16.99 -2.29 -15.09
C LYS A 193 -18.40 -2.05 -15.63
N GLU A 194 -18.87 -0.81 -15.58
CA GLU A 194 -20.20 -0.44 -16.11
C GLU A 194 -20.29 -0.69 -17.62
N HIS A 195 -19.24 -0.33 -18.35
CA HIS A 195 -19.18 -0.51 -19.80
C HIS A 195 -19.11 -2.00 -20.19
N GLU A 196 -18.31 -2.82 -19.51
CA GLU A 196 -18.27 -4.27 -19.71
C GLU A 196 -19.61 -4.94 -19.38
N GLY A 197 -20.25 -4.54 -18.28
CA GLY A 197 -21.59 -5.01 -17.91
C GLY A 197 -22.63 -4.68 -18.97
N ARG A 198 -22.58 -3.48 -19.55
CA ARG A 198 -23.47 -3.07 -20.64
C ARG A 198 -23.27 -3.93 -21.89
N LYS A 199 -22.02 -4.17 -22.30
CA LYS A 199 -21.71 -5.03 -23.46
C LYS A 199 -22.18 -6.48 -23.27
N ALA A 200 -21.99 -7.03 -22.07
CA ALA A 200 -22.45 -8.37 -21.76
C ALA A 200 -23.99 -8.48 -21.85
N LEU A 201 -24.70 -7.46 -21.38
CA LEU A 201 -26.16 -7.38 -21.50
C LEU A 201 -26.61 -7.27 -22.96
N GLU A 202 -25.99 -6.41 -23.76
CA GLU A 202 -26.27 -6.26 -25.19
C GLU A 202 -26.06 -7.58 -25.95
N THR A 203 -24.95 -8.26 -25.69
CA THR A 203 -24.64 -9.56 -26.29
C THR A 203 -25.67 -10.62 -25.89
N SER A 204 -26.11 -10.62 -24.63
CA SER A 204 -27.15 -11.53 -24.15
C SER A 204 -28.49 -11.28 -24.83
N ILE A 205 -28.87 -10.01 -25.00
CA ILE A 205 -30.09 -9.60 -25.72
C ILE A 205 -30.03 -10.03 -27.20
N GLU A 206 -28.89 -9.85 -27.86
CA GLU A 206 -28.68 -10.28 -29.24
C GLU A 206 -28.77 -11.80 -29.39
N PHE A 207 -28.17 -12.55 -28.47
CA PHE A 207 -28.29 -14.02 -28.44
C PHE A 207 -29.75 -14.45 -28.27
N SER A 208 -30.48 -13.89 -27.31
CA SER A 208 -31.91 -14.19 -27.11
C SER A 208 -32.74 -13.84 -28.36
N ARG A 209 -32.45 -12.71 -29.02
CA ARG A 209 -33.12 -12.33 -30.29
C ARG A 209 -32.81 -13.30 -31.42
N ALA A 210 -31.56 -13.76 -31.54
CA ALA A 210 -31.16 -14.73 -32.55
C ALA A 210 -31.84 -16.09 -32.34
N SER A 211 -31.91 -16.58 -31.09
CA SER A 211 -32.59 -17.83 -30.76
C SER A 211 -34.10 -17.78 -31.02
N LEU A 212 -34.74 -16.64 -30.77
CA LEU A 212 -36.17 -16.47 -31.06
C LEU A 212 -36.45 -16.45 -32.57
N ARG A 213 -35.54 -15.93 -33.39
CA ARG A 213 -35.66 -15.93 -34.86
C ARG A 213 -35.47 -17.30 -35.49
N SER A 214 -34.75 -18.23 -34.85
CA SER A 214 -34.58 -19.60 -35.37
C SER A 214 -35.76 -20.53 -35.08
N LEU A 215 -36.75 -20.09 -34.29
CA LEU A 215 -37.91 -20.88 -33.87
C LEU A 215 -39.20 -20.55 -34.63
N GLY A 216 -39.20 -19.51 -35.49
CA GLY A 216 -40.33 -19.10 -36.32
C GLY A 216 -39.98 -19.16 -37.80
#